data_AF-A0AAV2IL57-F1
#
_entry.id   AF-A0AAV2IL57-F1
#
_cell.length_a   1.000
_cell.length_b   1.000
_cell.length_c   1.000
_cell.angle_alpha   90.00
_cell.angle_beta   90.00
_cell.angle_gamma   90.00
#
_symmetry.space_group_name_H-M   'P 1'
#
loop_
_entity.id
_entity.type
_entity.pdbx_description
1 polymer ?
#
loop_
_entity_poly.entity_id
_entity_poly.type
_entity_poly.pdbx_seq_one_letter_code
_entity_poly.pdbx_strand_id
1 'polypeptide(L)'
;MIHFMEMNFEKSAQTMMHFWSDCHEEMMMNHHRHNREIGESRLRFKNQKEAEYHKKVDQENRRFQNVMAQQKNQQLFSLRQWRATKRFFNGERGAWKDKHQQVVHWKLSNKENFQRMKVKLTQNYNFDSHINASHLSDNMGAIDTGTSLRLEELKGVKEALVSKENIADDTLGDEEWSAISASSSLSLRDKLKTGREKLVISADCELITVTDD
;
A
#
# COMPACT_ATOMS: atom_id res chain seq x y z
N MET A 1 24.09 23.85 -97.14
CA MET A 1 23.42 22.67 -96.52
C MET A 1 22.96 22.99 -95.09
N ILE A 2 23.81 23.60 -94.25
CA ILE A 2 23.47 24.02 -92.87
C ILE A 2 22.28 25.00 -92.84
N HIS A 3 22.34 26.09 -93.62
CA HIS A 3 21.26 27.09 -93.72
C HIS A 3 19.90 26.55 -94.23
N PHE A 4 19.90 25.47 -95.02
CA PHE A 4 18.67 24.81 -95.49
C PHE A 4 18.02 23.98 -94.40
N MET A 5 18.82 23.37 -93.51
CA MET A 5 18.31 22.61 -92.38
C MET A 5 17.82 23.54 -91.27
N GLU A 6 18.53 24.64 -91.02
CA GLU A 6 18.08 25.68 -90.07
C GLU A 6 16.70 26.23 -90.47
N MET A 7 16.53 26.74 -91.69
CA MET A 7 15.25 27.33 -92.10
C MET A 7 14.05 26.36 -92.14
N ASN A 8 14.28 25.07 -92.39
CA ASN A 8 13.19 24.09 -92.52
C ASN A 8 12.84 23.35 -91.22
N PHE A 9 13.80 23.17 -90.30
CA PHE A 9 13.60 22.36 -89.08
C PHE A 9 13.63 23.16 -87.79
N GLU A 10 14.09 24.42 -87.79
CA GLU A 10 14.20 25.25 -86.57
C GLU A 10 12.85 25.39 -85.84
N LYS A 11 11.76 25.67 -86.56
CA LYS A 11 10.43 25.77 -85.95
C LYS A 11 9.96 24.47 -85.32
N SER A 12 10.24 23.33 -85.97
CA SER A 12 9.91 22.01 -85.43
C SER A 12 10.77 21.67 -84.21
N ALA A 13 12.06 22.04 -84.23
CA ALA A 13 12.98 21.83 -83.13
C ALA A 13 12.59 22.68 -81.90
N GLN A 14 12.23 23.95 -82.09
CA GLN A 14 11.72 24.82 -81.03
C GLN A 14 10.42 24.29 -80.43
N THR A 15 9.47 23.87 -81.28
CA THR A 15 8.19 23.30 -80.81
C THR A 15 8.41 22.02 -79.98
N MET A 16 9.31 21.15 -80.43
CA MET A 16 9.70 19.93 -79.71
C MET A 16 10.38 20.27 -78.37
N MET A 17 11.26 21.27 -78.35
CA MET A 17 11.93 21.73 -77.14
C MET A 17 10.95 22.24 -76.09
N HIS A 18 9.98 23.07 -76.51
CA HIS A 18 8.92 23.56 -75.62
C HIS A 18 8.05 22.41 -75.10
N PHE A 19 7.64 21.49 -75.98
CA PHE A 19 6.86 20.32 -75.58
C PHE A 19 7.56 19.50 -74.48
N TRP A 20 8.86 19.21 -74.64
CA TRP A 20 9.61 18.47 -73.62
C TRP A 20 9.81 19.26 -72.33
N SER A 21 9.99 20.58 -72.42
CA SER A 21 10.06 21.46 -71.25
C SER A 21 8.76 21.43 -70.45
N ASP A 22 7.62 21.60 -71.14
CA ASP A 22 6.30 21.58 -70.52
C ASP A 22 6.01 20.21 -69.88
N CYS A 23 6.34 19.11 -70.57
CA CYS A 23 6.21 17.76 -70.02
C CYS A 23 7.05 17.56 -68.75
N HIS A 24 8.28 18.07 -68.74
CA HIS A 24 9.16 17.98 -67.58
C HIS A 24 8.64 18.82 -66.41
N GLU A 25 8.17 20.04 -66.67
CA GLU A 25 7.55 20.90 -65.66
C GLU A 25 6.29 20.27 -65.07
N GLU A 26 5.38 19.77 -65.91
CA GLU A 26 4.19 19.06 -65.44
C GLU A 26 4.54 17.83 -64.61
N MET A 27 5.55 17.05 -65.01
CA MET A 27 6.04 15.91 -64.23
C MET A 27 6.52 16.36 -62.84
N MET A 28 7.34 17.42 -62.76
CA MET A 28 7.83 17.94 -61.48
C MET A 28 6.69 18.47 -60.61
N MET A 29 5.74 19.20 -61.19
CA MET A 29 4.57 19.71 -60.48
C MET A 29 3.68 18.57 -59.96
N ASN A 30 3.47 17.52 -60.77
CA ASN A 30 2.76 16.32 -60.35
C ASN A 30 3.49 15.60 -59.21
N HIS A 31 4.83 15.51 -59.27
CA HIS A 31 5.63 14.92 -58.20
C HIS A 31 5.50 15.69 -56.88
N HIS A 32 5.61 17.01 -56.92
CA HIS A 32 5.42 17.85 -55.72
C HIS A 32 4.00 17.77 -55.17
N ARG A 33 2.98 17.81 -56.05
CA ARG A 33 1.57 17.67 -55.64
C ARG A 33 1.33 16.31 -54.96
N HIS A 34 1.81 15.22 -55.55
CA HIS A 34 1.68 13.88 -54.99
C HIS A 34 2.32 13.78 -53.60
N ASN A 35 3.55 14.28 -53.44
CA ASN A 35 4.24 14.29 -52.14
C ASN A 35 3.46 15.11 -51.09
N ARG A 36 2.88 16.25 -51.49
CA ARG A 36 2.04 17.07 -50.61
C ARG A 36 0.79 16.32 -50.17
N GLU A 37 0.08 15.70 -51.11
CA GLU A 37 -1.15 14.94 -50.84
C GLU A 37 -0.90 13.76 -49.88
N ILE A 38 0.23 13.06 -50.03
CA ILE A 38 0.64 12.00 -49.09
C ILE A 38 0.84 12.59 -47.68
N GLY A 39 1.57 13.70 -47.58
CA GLY A 39 1.82 14.38 -46.30
C GLY A 39 0.55 14.84 -45.61
N GLU A 40 -0.34 15.47 -46.36
CA GLU A 40 -1.65 15.92 -45.87
C GLU A 40 -2.54 14.76 -45.45
N SER A 41 -2.61 13.68 -46.26
CA SER A 41 -3.38 12.48 -45.93
C SER A 41 -2.88 11.83 -44.65
N ARG A 42 -1.56 11.70 -44.48
CA ARG A 42 -0.94 11.19 -43.25
C ARG A 42 -1.30 12.06 -42.05
N LEU A 43 -1.21 13.39 -42.17
CA LEU A 43 -1.55 14.30 -41.09
C LEU A 43 -3.03 14.21 -40.70
N ARG A 44 -3.93 14.14 -41.69
CA ARG A 44 -5.37 13.96 -41.47
C ARG A 44 -5.65 12.67 -40.72
N PHE A 45 -5.02 11.57 -41.11
CA PHE A 45 -5.17 10.29 -40.42
C PHE A 45 -4.71 10.38 -38.96
N LYS A 46 -3.53 10.96 -38.71
CA LYS A 46 -3.04 11.15 -37.34
C LYS A 46 -4.00 11.98 -36.48
N ASN A 47 -4.48 13.10 -37.01
CA ASN A 47 -5.33 14.01 -36.25
C ASN A 47 -6.74 13.48 -36.04
N GLN A 48 -7.31 12.78 -37.03
CA GLN A 48 -8.70 12.32 -36.97
C GLN A 48 -8.84 10.92 -36.39
N LYS A 49 -7.87 10.03 -36.58
CA LYS A 49 -7.98 8.63 -36.16
C LYS A 49 -7.07 8.32 -34.98
N GLU A 50 -5.79 8.61 -35.11
CA GLU A 50 -4.81 8.28 -34.06
C GLU A 50 -5.06 9.10 -32.77
N ALA A 51 -5.25 10.41 -32.89
CA ALA A 51 -5.50 11.27 -31.73
C ALA A 51 -6.84 10.93 -31.01
N GLU A 52 -7.89 10.61 -31.76
CA GLU A 52 -9.16 10.17 -31.18
C GLU A 52 -9.03 8.84 -30.44
N TYR A 53 -8.31 7.89 -31.03
CA TYR A 53 -8.01 6.61 -30.39
C TYR A 53 -7.26 6.81 -29.06
N HIS A 54 -6.18 7.59 -29.06
CA HIS A 54 -5.42 7.86 -27.83
C HIS A 54 -6.27 8.56 -26.77
N LYS A 55 -7.09 9.54 -27.17
CA LYS A 55 -8.03 10.20 -26.25
C LYS A 55 -9.00 9.21 -25.61
N LYS A 56 -9.51 8.23 -26.38
CA LYS A 56 -10.40 7.17 -25.87
C LYS A 56 -9.67 6.24 -24.91
N VAL A 57 -8.44 5.83 -25.23
CA VAL A 57 -7.59 5.02 -24.36
C VAL A 57 -7.34 5.74 -23.02
N ASP A 58 -6.99 7.02 -23.06
CA ASP A 58 -6.75 7.81 -21.85
C ASP A 58 -8.01 8.01 -21.02
N GLN A 59 -9.16 8.20 -21.66
CA GLN A 59 -10.45 8.26 -20.99
C GLN A 59 -10.78 6.93 -20.28
N GLU A 60 -10.59 5.80 -20.97
CA GLU A 60 -10.88 4.49 -20.42
C GLU A 60 -9.94 4.11 -19.28
N ASN A 61 -8.64 4.40 -19.42
CA ASN A 61 -7.67 4.22 -18.35
C ASN A 61 -8.03 5.02 -17.09
N ARG A 62 -8.44 6.28 -17.25
CA ARG A 62 -8.92 7.11 -16.13
C ARG A 62 -10.19 6.53 -15.50
N ARG A 63 -11.16 6.10 -16.32
CA ARG A 63 -12.39 5.46 -15.85
C ARG A 63 -12.07 4.23 -15.00
N PHE A 64 -11.21 3.35 -15.50
CA PHE A 64 -10.78 2.14 -14.80
C PHE A 64 -10.08 2.46 -13.48
N GLN A 65 -9.10 3.38 -13.48
CA GLN A 65 -8.38 3.77 -12.26
C GLN A 65 -9.33 4.37 -11.21
N ASN A 66 -10.29 5.20 -11.64
CA ASN A 66 -11.28 5.79 -10.74
C ASN A 66 -12.17 4.72 -10.09
N VAL A 67 -12.65 3.74 -10.87
CA VAL A 67 -13.47 2.63 -10.35
C VAL A 67 -12.67 1.81 -9.33
N MET A 68 -11.41 1.48 -9.64
CA MET A 68 -10.54 0.74 -8.73
C MET A 68 -10.28 1.52 -7.42
N ALA A 69 -10.03 2.83 -7.52
CA ALA A 69 -9.86 3.68 -6.35
C ALA A 69 -11.14 3.76 -5.51
N GLN A 70 -12.30 3.91 -6.14
CA GLN A 70 -13.60 3.95 -5.47
C GLN A 70 -13.89 2.64 -4.74
N GLN A 71 -13.66 1.49 -5.37
CA GLN A 71 -13.87 0.18 -4.76
C GLN A 71 -12.95 -0.02 -3.55
N LYS A 72 -11.66 0.32 -3.67
CA LYS A 72 -10.72 0.27 -2.55
C LYS A 72 -11.17 1.18 -1.40
N ASN A 73 -11.59 2.40 -1.70
CA ASN A 73 -12.06 3.35 -0.69
C ASN A 73 -13.33 2.86 0.00
N GLN A 74 -14.26 2.26 -0.74
CA GLN A 74 -15.48 1.67 -0.18
C GLN A 74 -15.13 0.52 0.79
N GLN A 75 -14.23 -0.39 0.40
CA GLN A 75 -13.78 -1.47 1.26
C GLN A 75 -13.10 -0.95 2.54
N LEU A 76 -12.23 0.05 2.41
CA LEU A 76 -11.58 0.69 3.55
C LEU A 76 -12.59 1.37 4.47
N PHE A 77 -13.59 2.06 3.92
CA PHE A 77 -14.67 2.67 4.68
C PHE A 77 -15.47 1.61 5.44
N SER A 78 -15.91 0.54 4.77
CA SER A 78 -16.59 -0.57 5.41
C SER A 78 -15.76 -1.16 6.55
N LEU A 79 -14.47 -1.44 6.32
CA LEU A 79 -13.57 -1.96 7.36
C LEU A 79 -13.43 -1.01 8.55
N ARG A 80 -13.36 0.31 8.32
CA ARG A 80 -13.35 1.29 9.41
C ARG A 80 -14.64 1.23 10.22
N GLN A 81 -15.78 1.15 9.55
CA GLN A 81 -17.07 1.02 10.21
C GLN A 81 -17.16 -0.28 11.02
N TRP A 82 -16.79 -1.43 10.44
CA TRP A 82 -16.73 -2.71 11.14
C TRP A 82 -15.83 -2.65 12.38
N ARG A 83 -14.65 -2.03 12.28
CA ARG A 83 -13.75 -1.84 13.42
C ARG A 83 -14.35 -0.94 14.49
N ALA A 84 -15.01 0.15 14.11
CA ALA A 84 -15.70 1.04 15.04
C ALA A 84 -16.84 0.32 15.78
N THR A 85 -17.68 -0.39 15.04
CA THR A 85 -18.78 -1.20 15.58
C THR A 85 -18.27 -2.31 16.50
N LYS A 86 -17.21 -3.02 16.11
CA LYS A 86 -16.57 -4.03 16.96
C LYS A 86 -16.08 -3.43 18.28
N ARG A 87 -15.40 -2.27 18.24
CA ARG A 87 -14.95 -1.57 19.46
C ARG A 87 -16.12 -1.08 20.32
N PHE A 88 -17.21 -0.63 19.71
CA PHE A 88 -18.40 -0.22 20.43
C PHE A 88 -19.01 -1.38 21.24
N PHE A 89 -19.13 -2.56 20.64
CA PHE A 89 -19.71 -3.73 21.33
C PHE A 89 -18.75 -4.41 22.30
N ASN A 90 -17.46 -4.50 21.98
CA ASN A 90 -16.48 -5.24 22.79
C ASN A 90 -15.66 -4.35 23.74
N GLY A 91 -15.88 -3.04 23.73
CA GLY A 91 -15.18 -2.11 24.61
C GLY A 91 -15.55 -2.30 26.08
N GLU A 92 -14.87 -1.57 26.98
CA GLU A 92 -15.04 -1.71 28.44
C GLU A 92 -16.47 -1.51 28.96
N ARG A 93 -17.31 -0.79 28.19
CA ARG A 93 -18.72 -0.51 28.47
C ARG A 93 -19.66 -1.12 27.43
N GLY A 94 -19.14 -1.94 26.51
CA GLY A 94 -19.91 -2.52 25.43
C GLY A 94 -20.77 -3.69 25.89
N ALA A 95 -21.90 -3.93 25.20
CA ALA A 95 -22.83 -5.01 25.54
C ALA A 95 -22.20 -6.41 25.40
N TRP A 96 -21.15 -6.54 24.59
CA TRP A 96 -20.39 -7.78 24.38
C TRP A 96 -18.99 -7.70 25.01
N LYS A 97 -18.81 -6.88 26.04
CA LYS A 97 -17.58 -6.84 26.83
C LYS A 97 -17.25 -8.26 27.29
N ASP A 98 -16.03 -8.70 27.00
CA ASP A 98 -15.54 -9.97 27.49
C ASP A 98 -15.47 -9.94 29.03
N LYS A 99 -16.19 -10.87 29.66
CA LYS A 99 -16.20 -11.01 31.12
C LYS A 99 -14.94 -11.68 31.65
N HIS A 100 -14.14 -12.30 30.78
CA HIS A 100 -12.87 -12.95 31.11
C HIS A 100 -11.66 -12.03 31.01
N GLN A 101 -11.88 -10.71 30.94
CA GLN A 101 -10.78 -9.76 30.95
C GLN A 101 -9.99 -9.90 32.26
N GLN A 102 -8.72 -10.31 32.17
CA GLN A 102 -7.85 -10.45 33.34
C GLN A 102 -7.88 -9.15 34.15
N VAL A 103 -8.21 -9.26 35.43
CA VAL A 103 -8.22 -8.12 36.34
C VAL A 103 -6.78 -7.62 36.45
N VAL A 104 -6.53 -6.42 35.92
CA VAL A 104 -5.22 -5.77 36.03
C VAL A 104 -5.16 -5.09 37.39
N HIS A 105 -4.35 -5.65 38.28
CA HIS A 105 -4.04 -5.01 39.56
C HIS A 105 -3.00 -3.92 39.35
N TRP A 106 -3.21 -2.77 39.96
CA TRP A 106 -2.35 -1.61 39.83
C TRP A 106 -1.64 -1.33 41.15
N LYS A 107 -0.38 -0.88 41.09
CA LYS A 107 0.36 -0.36 42.24
C LYS A 107 0.98 0.99 41.90
N LEU A 108 1.33 1.74 42.94
CA LEU A 108 2.12 2.94 42.79
C LEU A 108 3.59 2.55 42.52
N SER A 109 4.17 3.15 41.50
CA SER A 109 5.60 3.01 41.18
C SER A 109 6.45 3.67 42.27
N ASN A 110 7.62 3.14 42.60
CA ASN A 110 8.53 3.86 43.51
C ASN A 110 9.22 5.06 42.85
N LYS A 111 9.00 5.28 41.54
CA LYS A 111 9.56 6.38 40.78
C LYS A 111 8.53 7.49 40.60
N GLU A 112 8.89 8.69 41.04
CA GLU A 112 8.10 9.90 40.85
C GLU A 112 8.24 10.45 39.42
N ASN A 113 7.17 11.00 38.88
CA ASN A 113 7.29 11.85 37.69
C ASN A 113 7.64 13.27 38.14
N PHE A 114 8.92 13.65 37.98
CA PHE A 114 9.43 14.98 38.32
C PHE A 114 8.62 16.13 37.71
N GLN A 115 8.01 15.94 36.54
CA GLN A 115 7.22 16.98 35.88
C GLN A 115 5.82 17.19 36.50
N ARG A 116 5.30 16.20 37.23
CA ARG A 116 3.93 16.22 37.77
C ARG A 116 3.87 16.06 39.29
N MET A 117 5.03 15.93 39.94
CA MET A 117 5.21 15.63 41.36
C MET A 117 4.24 14.56 41.88
N LYS A 118 4.05 13.51 41.07
CA LYS A 118 3.10 12.44 41.36
C LYS A 118 3.65 11.11 40.89
N VAL A 119 3.42 10.10 41.71
CA VAL A 119 3.79 8.73 41.45
C VAL A 119 2.95 8.13 40.31
N LYS A 120 3.60 7.38 39.40
CA LYS A 120 2.91 6.71 38.28
C LYS A 120 2.24 5.41 38.72
N LEU A 121 1.06 5.16 38.16
CA LEU A 121 0.40 3.85 38.27
C LEU A 121 1.13 2.85 37.36
N THR A 122 1.55 1.72 37.90
CA THR A 122 2.16 0.61 37.14
C THR A 122 1.45 -0.70 37.47
N GLN A 123 1.48 -1.64 36.52
CA GLN A 123 0.84 -2.93 36.71
C GLN A 123 1.53 -3.71 37.84
N ASN A 124 0.74 -4.28 38.75
CA ASN A 124 1.21 -5.12 39.84
C ASN A 124 1.12 -6.60 39.44
N TYR A 125 2.24 -7.14 38.96
CA TYR A 125 2.34 -8.56 38.61
C TYR A 125 2.37 -9.51 39.82
N ASN A 126 2.66 -8.99 41.01
CA ASN A 126 2.77 -9.77 42.24
C ASN A 126 1.62 -9.42 43.19
N PHE A 127 0.41 -9.23 42.64
CA PHE A 127 -0.75 -8.94 43.45
C PHE A 127 -1.10 -10.17 44.30
N ASP A 128 -1.15 -9.97 45.62
CA ASP A 128 -1.71 -10.92 46.56
C ASP A 128 -2.96 -10.28 47.18
N SER A 129 -4.05 -11.05 47.20
CA SER A 129 -5.31 -10.65 47.84
C SER A 129 -5.26 -10.75 49.36
N HIS A 130 -4.21 -11.38 49.91
CA HIS A 130 -3.99 -11.61 51.34
C HIS A 130 -5.15 -12.34 52.04
N ILE A 131 -5.99 -13.05 51.27
CA ILE A 131 -7.13 -13.82 51.78
C ILE A 131 -6.67 -14.83 52.85
N ASN A 132 -5.54 -15.50 52.63
CA ASN A 132 -4.98 -16.46 53.60
C ASN A 132 -4.55 -15.79 54.91
N ALA A 133 -3.97 -14.59 54.84
CA ALA A 133 -3.58 -13.83 56.03
C ALA A 133 -4.82 -13.35 56.81
N SER A 134 -5.89 -12.95 56.11
CA SER A 134 -7.19 -12.64 56.73
C SER A 134 -7.77 -13.88 57.41
N HIS A 135 -7.84 -15.02 56.73
CA HIS A 135 -8.37 -16.26 57.30
C HIS A 135 -7.62 -16.73 58.56
N LEU A 136 -6.30 -16.55 58.62
CA LEU A 136 -5.52 -16.82 59.83
C LEU A 136 -5.87 -15.85 60.97
N SER A 137 -6.05 -14.57 60.65
CA SER A 137 -6.42 -13.55 61.63
C SER A 137 -7.84 -13.75 62.17
N ASP A 138 -8.75 -14.18 61.30
CA ASP A 138 -10.16 -14.43 61.61
C ASP A 138 -10.39 -15.83 62.22
N ASN A 139 -9.33 -16.60 62.49
CA ASN A 139 -9.40 -18.02 62.92
C ASN A 139 -10.28 -18.90 62.02
N MET A 140 -10.51 -18.49 60.78
CA MET A 140 -11.19 -19.28 59.75
C MET A 140 -10.27 -20.34 59.13
N GLY A 141 -8.97 -20.27 59.40
CA GLY A 141 -8.01 -21.31 59.10
C GLY A 141 -8.21 -22.53 60.00
N ALA A 142 -9.30 -23.27 59.79
CA ALA A 142 -9.34 -24.65 60.22
C ALA A 142 -8.12 -25.36 59.63
N ILE A 143 -7.29 -25.95 60.48
CA ILE A 143 -6.28 -26.92 60.06
C ILE A 143 -7.07 -28.01 59.32
N ASP A 144 -7.00 -27.96 57.99
CA ASP A 144 -7.63 -28.93 57.14
C ASP A 144 -6.84 -30.24 57.30
N THR A 145 -7.24 -31.01 58.31
CA THR A 145 -6.77 -32.38 58.54
C THR A 145 -7.04 -33.27 57.31
N GLY A 146 -7.87 -32.82 56.37
CA GLY A 146 -8.06 -33.43 55.06
C GLY A 146 -6.91 -33.23 54.06
N THR A 147 -6.12 -32.15 54.14
CA THR A 147 -5.00 -31.94 53.20
C THR A 147 -3.81 -32.86 53.51
N SER A 148 -3.62 -33.23 54.78
CA SER A 148 -2.62 -34.24 55.19
C SER A 148 -2.98 -35.63 54.66
N LEU A 149 -4.27 -35.99 54.66
CA LEU A 149 -4.76 -37.27 54.10
C LEU A 149 -4.64 -37.30 52.57
N ARG A 150 -4.96 -36.18 51.90
CA ARG A 150 -4.88 -36.09 50.43
C ARG A 150 -3.44 -36.13 49.89
N LEU A 151 -2.46 -35.70 50.68
CA LEU A 151 -1.03 -35.77 50.33
C LEU A 151 -0.47 -37.20 50.38
N GLU A 152 -1.03 -38.06 51.24
CA GLU A 152 -0.77 -39.50 51.24
C GLU A 152 -1.40 -40.19 50.02
N GLU A 153 -2.63 -39.82 49.65
CA GLU A 153 -3.32 -40.38 48.47
C GLU A 153 -2.62 -40.02 47.15
N LEU A 154 -2.02 -38.83 47.05
CA LEU A 154 -1.25 -38.38 45.88
C LEU A 154 0.09 -39.11 45.68
N LYS A 155 0.62 -39.77 46.72
CA LYS A 155 1.82 -40.61 46.61
C LYS A 155 1.56 -41.87 45.77
N GLY A 156 0.31 -42.33 45.70
CA GLY A 156 -0.11 -43.48 44.89
C GLY A 156 -0.50 -43.17 43.44
N VAL A 157 -0.71 -41.89 43.07
CA VAL A 157 -1.20 -41.50 41.73
C VAL A 157 -0.06 -41.16 40.75
N LYS A 158 1.20 -41.23 41.19
CA LYS A 158 2.39 -40.98 40.35
C LYS A 158 2.62 -42.04 39.25
N GLU A 159 1.85 -43.12 39.20
CA GLU A 159 2.02 -44.20 38.21
C GLU A 159 1.11 -44.07 36.97
N ALA A 160 0.26 -43.05 36.89
CA ALA A 160 -0.63 -42.81 35.74
C ALA A 160 -0.25 -41.57 34.91
N LEU A 161 1.06 -41.34 34.70
CA LEU A 161 1.55 -40.28 33.81
C LEU A 161 1.43 -40.74 32.35
N VAL A 162 0.40 -40.29 31.65
CA VAL A 162 0.34 -40.39 30.18
C VAL A 162 1.49 -39.55 29.60
N SER A 163 2.38 -40.18 28.84
CA SER A 163 3.53 -39.52 28.21
C SER A 163 3.06 -38.41 27.25
N LYS A 164 3.68 -37.23 27.38
CA LYS A 164 3.45 -36.02 26.57
C LYS A 164 4.00 -36.12 25.13
N GLU A 165 4.17 -37.32 24.58
CA GLU A 165 4.86 -37.50 23.29
C GLU A 165 3.94 -37.54 22.07
N ASN A 166 2.62 -37.35 22.23
CA ASN A 166 1.67 -37.33 21.10
C ASN A 166 0.85 -36.04 20.95
N ILE A 167 1.27 -34.93 21.56
CA ILE A 167 0.78 -33.60 21.15
C ILE A 167 1.71 -33.11 20.03
N ALA A 168 1.55 -33.72 18.86
CA ALA A 168 2.02 -33.16 17.62
C ALA A 168 1.15 -31.94 17.30
N ASP A 169 1.64 -30.79 17.73
CA ASP A 169 1.73 -29.58 16.92
C ASP A 169 0.49 -29.20 16.08
N ASP A 170 -0.49 -28.58 16.74
CA ASP A 170 -1.50 -27.73 16.08
C ASP A 170 -1.11 -26.25 16.28
N THR A 171 0.13 -25.92 15.90
CA THR A 171 0.52 -24.53 15.65
C THR A 171 0.45 -24.29 14.16
N LEU A 172 -0.67 -23.71 13.70
CA LEU A 172 -0.70 -23.00 12.42
C LEU A 172 0.32 -21.85 12.52
N GLY A 173 1.53 -22.13 12.05
CA GLY A 173 2.70 -21.29 12.22
C GLY A 173 2.57 -19.93 11.51
N ASP A 174 3.16 -18.93 12.14
CA ASP A 174 3.34 -17.54 11.65
C ASP A 174 3.92 -17.44 10.23
N GLU A 175 4.40 -18.53 9.64
CA GLU A 175 4.90 -18.61 8.26
C GLU A 175 3.81 -18.34 7.21
N GLU A 176 2.55 -18.74 7.44
CA GLU A 176 1.46 -18.50 6.50
C GLU A 176 1.05 -17.00 6.47
N TRP A 177 1.12 -16.32 7.62
CA TRP A 177 0.92 -14.87 7.71
C TRP A 177 2.06 -14.08 7.05
N SER A 178 3.29 -14.59 7.14
CA SER A 178 4.46 -13.97 6.52
C SER A 178 4.42 -14.12 4.98
N ALA A 179 3.93 -15.23 4.45
CA ALA A 179 3.73 -15.45 3.01
C ALA A 179 2.68 -14.50 2.40
N ILE A 180 1.58 -14.23 3.12
CA ILE A 180 0.55 -13.27 2.69
C ILE A 180 1.07 -11.82 2.72
N SER A 181 1.89 -11.47 3.71
CA SER A 181 2.56 -10.16 3.79
C SER A 181 3.61 -9.97 2.69
N ALA A 182 4.43 -11.00 2.43
CA ALA A 182 5.49 -10.96 1.43
C ALA A 182 4.93 -10.84 -0.01
N SER A 183 3.86 -11.58 -0.35
CA SER A 183 3.21 -11.50 -1.66
C SER A 183 2.58 -10.12 -1.94
N SER A 184 2.07 -9.47 -0.88
CA SER A 184 1.57 -8.08 -0.95
C SER A 184 2.70 -7.06 -1.16
N SER A 185 3.89 -7.32 -0.61
CA SER A 185 5.07 -6.46 -0.78
C SER A 185 5.76 -6.62 -2.14
N LEU A 186 5.73 -7.81 -2.74
CA LEU A 186 6.36 -8.09 -4.03
C LEU A 186 5.62 -7.40 -5.18
N SER A 187 4.27 -7.28 -5.09
CA SER A 187 3.47 -6.54 -6.08
C SER A 187 3.65 -5.01 -5.99
N LEU A 188 4.21 -4.50 -4.89
CA LEU A 188 4.52 -3.08 -4.69
C LEU A 188 5.97 -2.76 -5.08
N ARG A 189 6.90 -3.72 -4.96
CA ARG A 189 8.32 -3.50 -5.23
C ARG A 189 8.67 -3.48 -6.73
N ASP A 190 7.86 -4.14 -7.56
CA ASP A 190 8.02 -4.10 -9.03
C ASP A 190 7.52 -2.80 -9.68
N LYS A 191 6.82 -1.94 -8.94
CA LYS A 191 6.40 -0.61 -9.43
C LYS A 191 7.26 0.55 -8.91
N LEU A 192 8.30 0.25 -8.11
CA LEU A 192 9.12 1.28 -7.45
C LEU A 192 10.61 1.16 -7.81
N LYS A 193 10.93 0.94 -9.09
CA LYS A 193 12.31 1.09 -9.62
C LYS A 193 12.46 2.16 -10.70
N THR A 194 11.52 3.08 -10.79
CA THR A 194 11.64 4.28 -11.64
C THR A 194 10.94 5.45 -10.96
N GLY A 195 11.69 6.25 -10.22
CA GLY A 195 11.17 7.47 -9.62
C GLY A 195 12.12 8.03 -8.57
N ARG A 196 13.03 8.90 -9.00
CA ARG A 196 13.88 9.72 -8.12
C ARG A 196 13.00 10.39 -7.06
N GLU A 197 13.38 10.27 -5.80
CA GLU A 197 12.73 10.97 -4.70
C GLU A 197 12.89 12.49 -4.92
N LYS A 198 11.76 13.19 -5.03
CA LYS A 198 11.73 14.64 -5.18
C LYS A 198 11.65 15.23 -3.78
N LEU A 199 12.73 15.87 -3.34
CA LEU A 199 12.78 16.71 -2.14
C LEU A 199 11.70 17.79 -2.27
N VAL A 200 10.72 17.84 -1.36
CA VAL A 200 9.59 18.79 -1.46
C VAL A 200 9.82 20.06 -0.64
N ILE A 201 10.61 20.02 0.45
CA ILE A 201 10.93 21.21 1.25
C ILE A 201 12.33 21.05 1.87
N SER A 202 13.20 22.05 1.66
CA SER A 202 14.42 22.30 2.43
C SER A 202 14.38 23.74 2.92
N ALA A 203 14.77 23.98 4.17
CA ALA A 203 14.92 25.31 4.73
C ALA A 203 16.27 25.40 5.42
N ASP A 204 17.04 26.43 5.09
CA ASP A 204 18.28 26.74 5.79
C ASP A 204 17.91 27.44 7.11
N CYS A 205 18.34 26.85 8.24
CA CYS A 205 18.11 27.41 9.57
C CYS A 205 19.43 27.88 10.16
N GLU A 206 19.49 29.16 10.54
CA GLU A 206 20.60 29.73 11.29
C GLU A 206 20.25 29.75 12.79
N LEU A 207 21.14 29.21 13.61
CA LEU A 207 21.00 29.19 15.06
C LEU A 207 21.39 30.55 15.63
N ILE A 208 20.40 31.33 16.09
CA ILE A 208 20.65 32.58 16.81
C ILE A 208 20.66 32.27 18.30
N THR A 209 21.84 32.37 18.92
CA THR A 209 21.97 32.37 20.38
C THR A 209 21.95 33.81 20.88
N VAL A 210 20.89 34.18 21.59
CA VAL A 210 20.86 35.44 22.34
C VAL A 210 21.64 35.22 23.64
N THR A 211 22.71 35.98 23.82
CA THR A 211 23.36 36.14 25.13
C THR A 211 22.85 37.44 25.73
N ASP A 212 22.24 37.35 26.91
CA ASP A 212 21.87 38.52 27.70
C ASP A 212 23.15 39.15 28.29
N ASP A 213 23.29 40.47 28.14
CA ASP A 213 24.37 41.29 28.73
C ASP A 213 24.25 41.43 30.25
#